data_AF-A0A0E2BIL2-F1
#
_entry.id   AF-A0A0E2BIL2-F1
#
_cell.length_a   1.000
_cell.length_b   1.000
_cell.length_c   1.000
_cell.angle_alpha   90.00
_cell.angle_beta   90.00
_cell.angle_gamma   90.00
#
_symmetry.space_group_name_H-M   'P 1'
#
loop_
_entity.id
_entity.type
_entity.pdbx_description
1 polymer ?
#
loop_
_entity_poly.entity_id
_entity_poly.type
_entity_poly.pdbx_seq_one_letter_code
_entity_poly.pdbx_strand_id
1 'polypeptide(L)'
;MKLIMLAVIACLSLNCFIGSHRDACKYNLKQRDVFEASSDSCDFLAYTALFTQKNNETLEEYEARKGSAFNFSLIKCIEYYEKLKECNKEEYKYMPAIYGMNVNPYFSVDRNRVAFRE
;
A
#
# COMPACT_ATOMS: atom_id res chain seq x y z
N MET A 1 20.38 -18.95 23.68
CA MET A 1 21.01 -17.70 23.16
C MET A 1 21.34 -17.73 21.67
N LYS A 2 21.95 -18.79 21.12
CA LYS A 2 22.33 -18.85 19.68
C LYS A 2 21.15 -18.70 18.71
N LEU A 3 20.00 -19.32 18.99
CA LEU A 3 18.81 -19.26 18.12
C LEU A 3 18.15 -17.87 18.08
N ILE A 4 18.08 -17.19 19.23
CA ILE A 4 17.47 -15.87 19.36
C ILE A 4 18.31 -14.82 18.61
N MET A 5 19.65 -14.90 18.73
CA MET A 5 20.55 -14.03 17.98
C MET A 5 20.44 -14.24 16.46
N LEU A 6 20.33 -15.50 16.01
CA LEU A 6 20.14 -15.83 14.59
C LEU A 6 18.82 -15.28 14.03
N ALA A 7 17.72 -15.36 14.80
CA ALA A 7 16.42 -14.82 14.41
C ALA A 7 16.42 -13.29 14.30
N VAL A 8 17.11 -12.59 15.21
CA VAL A 8 17.24 -11.13 15.17
C VAL A 8 18.09 -10.68 13.98
N ILE A 9 19.22 -11.35 13.71
CA ILE A 9 20.08 -11.06 12.56
C ILE A 9 19.34 -11.30 11.24
N ALA A 10 18.55 -12.38 11.14
CA ALA A 10 17.74 -12.66 9.96
C ALA A 10 16.68 -11.56 9.71
N CYS A 11 16.00 -11.07 10.76
CA CYS A 11 15.02 -9.98 10.62
C CYS A 11 15.67 -8.66 10.21
N LEU A 12 16.87 -8.35 10.74
CA LEU A 12 17.63 -7.16 10.34
C LEU A 12 18.12 -7.23 8.89
N SER A 13 18.53 -8.42 8.43
CA SER A 13 18.99 -8.60 7.04
C SER A 13 17.88 -8.51 5.99
N LEU A 14 16.62 -8.71 6.39
CA LEU A 14 15.45 -8.73 5.51
C LEU A 14 14.56 -7.48 5.63
N ASN A 15 15.00 -6.44 6.37
CA ASN A 15 14.24 -5.21 6.67
C ASN A 15 12.84 -5.47 7.26
N CYS A 16 12.70 -6.47 8.12
CA CYS A 16 11.43 -6.79 8.77
C CYS A 16 11.12 -5.86 9.95
N PHE A 17 9.84 -5.56 10.13
CA PHE A 17 9.29 -4.88 11.30
C PHE A 17 8.30 -5.79 12.01
N ILE A 18 8.37 -5.83 13.35
CA ILE A 18 7.39 -6.51 14.21
C ILE A 18 6.48 -5.43 14.78
N GLY A 19 5.17 -5.56 14.58
CA GLY A 19 4.21 -4.59 15.08
C GLY A 19 2.80 -5.15 15.16
N SER A 20 1.81 -4.26 15.21
CA SER A 20 0.40 -4.68 15.21
C SER A 20 -0.06 -5.05 13.80
N HIS A 21 -1.15 -5.82 13.70
CA HIS A 21 -1.82 -6.04 12.40
C HIS A 21 -2.27 -4.73 11.74
N ARG A 22 -2.59 -3.71 12.54
CA ARG A 22 -2.92 -2.36 12.04
C ARG A 22 -1.72 -1.74 11.35
N ASP A 23 -0.53 -1.86 11.92
CA ASP A 23 0.70 -1.32 11.33
C ASP A 23 1.08 -2.07 10.06
N ALA A 24 0.96 -3.39 10.05
CA ALA A 24 1.15 -4.20 8.85
C ALA A 24 0.17 -3.84 7.73
N CYS A 25 -1.12 -3.64 8.06
CA CYS A 25 -2.16 -3.22 7.12
C CYS A 25 -1.83 -1.84 6.51
N LYS A 26 -1.44 -0.87 7.34
CA LYS A 26 -1.01 0.46 6.89
C LYS A 26 0.25 0.42 6.03
N TYR A 27 1.21 -0.43 6.41
CA TYR A 27 2.45 -0.62 5.65
C TYR A 27 2.15 -1.16 4.24
N ASN A 28 1.34 -2.22 4.15
CA ASN A 28 0.96 -2.83 2.87
C ASN A 28 0.09 -1.90 2.01
N LEU A 29 -0.72 -1.03 2.60
CA LEU A 29 -1.47 -0.01 1.86
C LEU A 29 -0.55 1.07 1.26
N LYS A 30 0.54 1.44 1.95
CA LYS A 30 1.49 2.43 1.47
C LYS A 30 2.42 1.92 0.37
N GLN A 31 2.69 0.62 0.33
CA GLN A 31 3.56 0.02 -0.70
C GLN A 31 2.86 -0.22 -2.06
N ARG A 32 1.57 0.09 -2.17
CA ARG A 32 0.82 -0.10 -3.42
C ARG A 32 1.16 1.00 -4.42
N ASP A 33 1.17 0.64 -5.71
CA ASP A 33 1.44 1.57 -6.79
C ASP A 33 0.39 2.69 -6.88
N VAL A 34 0.74 3.74 -7.63
CA VAL A 34 -0.11 4.91 -7.95
C VAL A 34 -1.45 4.51 -8.59
N PHE A 35 -1.52 3.36 -9.28
CA PHE A 35 -2.75 2.86 -9.92
C PHE A 35 -3.65 2.04 -8.99
N GLU A 36 -3.15 1.64 -7.83
CA GLU A 36 -3.91 0.98 -6.78
C GLU A 36 -4.30 1.98 -5.69
N ALA A 37 -5.17 1.59 -4.75
CA ALA A 37 -5.50 2.40 -3.59
C ALA A 37 -4.30 2.52 -2.63
N SER A 38 -3.51 3.59 -2.79
CA SER A 38 -2.31 3.89 -2.03
C SER A 38 -2.30 5.35 -1.58
N SER A 39 -1.32 5.74 -0.75
CA SER A 39 -1.12 7.16 -0.40
C SER A 39 -0.85 8.01 -1.63
N ASP A 40 -0.22 7.40 -2.64
CA ASP A 40 0.29 8.10 -3.81
C ASP A 40 -0.84 8.37 -4.82
N SER A 41 -1.94 7.61 -4.75
CA SER A 41 -3.17 7.92 -5.50
C SER A 41 -3.78 9.28 -5.13
N CYS A 42 -3.52 9.75 -3.91
CA CYS A 42 -3.95 11.06 -3.44
C CYS A 42 -2.95 12.18 -3.82
N ASP A 43 -1.76 11.83 -4.31
CA ASP A 43 -0.74 12.80 -4.71
C ASP A 43 -0.80 13.06 -6.23
N PHE A 44 -1.30 14.24 -6.58
CA PHE A 44 -1.44 14.65 -7.97
C PHE A 44 -0.09 14.84 -8.68
N LEU A 45 1.02 14.98 -7.94
CA LEU A 45 2.35 15.13 -8.52
C LEU A 45 2.79 13.91 -9.34
N ALA A 46 2.33 12.71 -8.95
CA ALA A 46 2.60 11.48 -9.70
C ALA A 46 1.96 11.48 -11.10
N TYR A 47 0.97 12.34 -11.34
CA TYR A 47 0.22 12.44 -12.59
C TYR A 47 0.50 13.72 -13.37
N THR A 48 1.57 14.45 -13.04
CA THR A 48 1.98 15.70 -13.72
C THR A 48 1.95 15.59 -15.24
N ALA A 49 2.43 14.49 -15.82
CA ALA A 49 2.40 14.24 -17.26
C ALA A 49 0.99 14.16 -17.88
N LEU A 50 -0.02 13.77 -17.10
CA LEU A 50 -1.42 13.72 -17.54
C LEU A 50 -2.10 15.09 -17.45
N PHE A 51 -1.63 15.94 -16.55
CA PHE A 51 -2.12 17.30 -16.31
C PHE A 51 -1.41 18.39 -17.10
N THR A 52 -0.35 18.05 -17.84
CA THR A 52 0.29 18.96 -18.80
C THR A 52 -0.32 18.80 -20.18
N GLN A 53 -0.72 19.90 -20.81
CA GLN A 53 -1.14 19.90 -22.20
C GLN A 53 0.06 19.59 -23.11
N LYS A 54 -0.13 18.69 -24.08
CA LYS A 54 0.91 18.39 -25.06
C LYS A 54 0.81 19.37 -26.24
N ASN A 55 1.96 19.69 -26.86
CA ASN A 55 2.03 20.64 -27.97
C ASN A 55 1.15 20.28 -29.19
N ASN A 56 0.84 18.99 -29.37
CA ASN A 56 0.10 18.47 -30.53
C ASN A 56 -1.32 18.03 -30.17
N GLU A 57 -1.84 18.47 -29.02
CA GLU A 57 -3.13 18.04 -28.48
C GLU A 57 -4.15 19.17 -28.54
N THR A 58 -5.37 18.85 -28.97
CA THR A 58 -6.47 19.80 -28.95
C THR A 58 -6.93 20.08 -27.52
N LEU A 59 -7.52 21.25 -27.26
CA LEU A 59 -7.99 21.60 -25.92
C LEU A 59 -9.03 20.60 -25.38
N GLU A 60 -9.87 20.05 -26.26
CA GLU A 60 -10.90 19.09 -25.90
C GLU A 60 -10.32 17.73 -25.49
N GLU A 61 -9.33 17.23 -26.22
CA GLU A 61 -8.59 16.00 -25.87
C GLU A 61 -7.85 16.15 -24.53
N TYR A 62 -7.26 17.33 -24.29
CA TYR A 62 -6.57 17.64 -23.05
C TYR A 62 -7.52 17.62 -21.85
N GLU A 63 -8.64 18.34 -21.91
CA GLU A 63 -9.60 18.37 -20.81
C GLU A 63 -10.26 17.00 -20.58
N ALA A 64 -10.51 16.22 -21.64
CA ALA A 64 -11.01 14.85 -21.52
C ALA A 64 -10.00 13.93 -20.80
N ARG A 65 -8.72 13.96 -21.18
CA ARG A 65 -7.65 13.17 -20.52
C ARG A 65 -7.48 13.60 -19.06
N LYS A 66 -7.37 14.91 -18.83
CA LYS A 66 -7.20 15.49 -17.49
C LYS A 66 -8.38 15.14 -16.58
N GLY A 67 -9.61 15.28 -17.06
CA GLY A 67 -10.81 14.93 -16.31
C GLY A 67 -10.85 13.43 -15.96
N SER A 68 -10.53 12.56 -16.92
CA SER A 68 -10.47 11.12 -16.69
C SER A 68 -9.40 10.73 -15.66
N ALA A 69 -8.18 11.26 -15.79
CA ALA A 69 -7.08 11.02 -14.87
C ALA A 69 -7.39 11.55 -13.45
N PHE A 70 -7.99 12.73 -13.35
CA PHE A 70 -8.40 13.32 -12.09
C PHE A 70 -9.46 12.46 -11.38
N ASN A 71 -10.51 12.05 -12.12
CA ASN A 71 -11.58 11.23 -11.57
C ASN A 71 -11.05 9.87 -11.11
N PHE A 72 -10.18 9.23 -11.89
CA PHE A 72 -9.55 7.97 -11.51
C PHE A 72 -8.74 8.10 -10.22
N SER A 73 -7.88 9.11 -10.15
CA SER A 73 -7.03 9.37 -8.97
C SER A 73 -7.88 9.65 -7.73
N LEU A 74 -8.96 10.44 -7.88
CA LEU A 74 -9.89 10.73 -6.80
C LEU A 74 -10.59 9.47 -6.26
N ILE A 75 -11.08 8.60 -7.15
CA ILE A 75 -11.70 7.33 -6.76
C ILE A 75 -10.69 6.47 -5.98
N LYS A 76 -9.45 6.36 -6.47
CA LYS A 76 -8.41 5.58 -5.79
C LYS A 76 -8.00 6.16 -4.44
N CYS A 77 -7.97 7.48 -4.33
CA CYS A 77 -7.75 8.16 -3.07
C CYS A 77 -8.89 7.88 -2.06
N ILE A 78 -10.15 7.88 -2.50
CA ILE A 78 -11.30 7.53 -1.65
C ILE A 78 -11.20 6.06 -1.19
N GLU A 79 -10.95 5.13 -2.12
CA GLU A 79 -10.73 3.70 -1.80
C GLU A 79 -9.60 3.51 -0.78
N TYR A 80 -8.53 4.31 -0.86
CA TYR A 80 -7.42 4.27 0.08
C TYR A 80 -7.87 4.65 1.50
N TYR A 81 -8.63 5.72 1.65
CA TYR A 81 -9.12 6.15 2.96
C TYR A 81 -10.14 5.19 3.56
N GLU A 82 -10.98 4.55 2.74
CA GLU A 82 -11.88 3.49 3.20
C GLU A 82 -11.09 2.30 3.76
N LYS A 83 -10.10 1.79 3.00
CA LYS A 83 -9.22 0.71 3.47
C LYS A 83 -8.40 1.11 4.70
N LEU A 84 -7.96 2.36 4.78
CA LEU A 84 -7.27 2.88 5.95
C LEU A 84 -8.19 2.87 7.18
N LYS A 85 -9.48 3.21 7.01
CA LYS A 85 -10.49 3.11 8.06
C LYS A 85 -10.73 1.66 8.48
N GLU A 86 -10.75 0.71 7.53
CA GLU A 86 -10.83 -0.72 7.81
C GLU A 86 -9.62 -1.21 8.63
N CYS A 87 -8.39 -0.82 8.26
CA CYS A 87 -7.19 -1.14 9.05
C CYS A 87 -7.27 -0.62 10.49
N ASN A 88 -8.05 0.43 10.76
CA ASN A 88 -8.20 0.99 12.09
C ASN A 88 -9.33 0.33 12.91
N LYS A 89 -10.24 -0.42 12.28
CA LYS A 89 -11.54 -0.81 12.85
C LYS A 89 -11.45 -1.87 13.96
N GLU A 90 -10.51 -2.80 13.89
CA GLU A 90 -10.27 -3.79 14.97
C GLU A 90 -8.78 -4.07 15.13
N GLU A 91 -8.34 -4.24 16.38
CA GLU A 91 -6.95 -4.50 16.75
C GLU A 91 -6.86 -5.87 17.39
N TYR A 92 -6.18 -6.82 16.74
CA TYR A 92 -5.87 -8.12 17.32
C TYR A 92 -4.85 -7.94 18.45
N LYS A 93 -5.35 -7.61 19.66
CA LYS A 93 -4.55 -7.22 20.83
C LYS A 93 -3.42 -8.18 21.21
N TYR A 94 -3.56 -9.47 20.87
CA TYR A 94 -2.62 -10.51 21.25
C TYR A 94 -1.93 -11.20 20.08
N MET A 95 -2.15 -10.75 18.84
CA MET A 95 -1.52 -11.32 17.65
C MET A 95 -0.58 -10.30 17.03
N PRO A 96 0.75 -10.48 17.14
CA PRO A 96 1.70 -9.62 16.45
C PRO A 96 1.74 -9.95 14.95
N ALA A 97 2.02 -8.94 14.13
CA ALA A 97 2.25 -9.09 12.70
C ALA A 97 3.71 -8.75 12.36
N ILE A 98 4.25 -9.43 11.36
CA ILE A 98 5.57 -9.15 10.78
C ILE A 98 5.34 -8.61 9.37
N TYR A 99 5.92 -7.46 9.05
CA TYR A 99 5.79 -6.79 7.75
C TYR A 99 7.13 -6.16 7.32
N GLY A 100 7.25 -5.69 6.07
CA GLY A 100 8.49 -5.08 5.56
C GLY A 100 9.51 -6.02 4.93
N MET A 101 9.26 -7.33 4.99
CA MET A 101 9.97 -8.29 4.17
C MET A 101 9.71 -8.01 2.68
N ASN A 102 10.71 -8.22 1.82
CA ASN A 102 10.55 -8.30 0.35
C ASN A 102 9.79 -9.57 -0.11
N VAL A 103 9.11 -10.22 0.84
CA VAL A 103 8.03 -11.17 0.58
C VAL A 103 6.82 -10.56 1.25
N ASN A 104 5.66 -10.54 0.60
CA ASN A 104 4.44 -9.97 1.17
C ASN A 104 3.62 -11.10 1.82
N PRO A 105 3.90 -11.51 3.07
CA PRO A 105 3.12 -12.54 3.73
C PRO A 105 1.74 -11.96 4.04
N TYR A 106 0.70 -12.57 3.49
CA TYR A 106 -0.66 -12.28 3.93
C TYR A 106 -1.10 -13.39 4.88
N PHE A 107 -1.51 -13.02 6.08
CA PHE A 107 -2.14 -13.93 7.03
C PHE A 107 -3.57 -14.17 6.53
N SER A 108 -3.85 -15.36 6.00
CA SER A 108 -5.21 -15.71 5.60
C SER A 108 -6.09 -15.82 6.84
N VAL A 109 -7.38 -15.49 6.70
CA VAL A 109 -8.38 -15.50 7.78
C VAL A 109 -8.57 -16.91 8.38
N ASP A 110 -8.09 -17.95 7.71
CA ASP A 110 -7.81 -19.24 8.33
C ASP A 110 -6.64 -19.11 9.32
N ARG A 111 -7.01 -18.85 10.58
CA ARG A 111 -6.21 -18.53 11.78
C ARG A 111 -4.86 -19.24 12.01
N ASN A 112 -4.42 -20.17 11.17
CA ASN A 112 -3.19 -20.95 11.31
C ASN A 112 -2.30 -21.03 10.04
N ARG A 113 -2.53 -20.23 8.97
CA ARG A 113 -1.68 -20.29 7.77
C ARG A 113 -1.05 -18.93 7.42
N VAL A 114 0.28 -18.94 7.32
CA VAL A 114 1.05 -17.87 6.67
C VAL A 114 1.21 -18.28 5.21
N ALA A 115 0.61 -17.52 4.29
CA ALA A 115 0.77 -17.72 2.87
C ALA A 115 1.67 -16.61 2.29
N PHE A 116 2.61 -17.01 1.44
CA PHE A 116 3.44 -16.08 0.69
C PHE A 116 2.79 -15.87 -0.68
N ARG A 117 2.63 -14.60 -1.09
CA ARG A 117 2.23 -14.28 -2.46
C ARG A 117 3.41 -14.56 -3.38
N GLU A 118 3.22 -15.47 -4.35
CA GLU A 118 4.15 -15.71 -5.47
C GLU A 118 4.23 -14.50 -6.41
#